data_AF-A0A554J957-F1
#
_entry.id   AF-A0A554J957-F1
#
_cell.length_a   1.000
_cell.length_b   1.000
_cell.length_c   1.000
_cell.angle_alpha   90.00
_cell.angle_beta   90.00
_cell.angle_gamma   90.00
#
_symmetry.space_group_name_H-M   'P 1'
#
loop_
_entity.id
_entity.type
_entity.pdbx_description
1 polymer ?
#
loop_
_entity_poly.entity_id
_entity_poly.type
_entity_poly.pdbx_seq_one_letter_code
_entity_poly.pdbx_strand_id
1 'polypeptide(L)'
;MVGGLSPVEGNQVDQALKQAYNRAGITDDLASQTRPAPLLSDLARELATLPGTQELLVKLQTYINGTFAGLLNHPTNIDLGQGFI
;
A
#
# COMPACT_ATOMS: atom_id res chain seq x y z
N MET A 1 19.63 -1.65 1.48
CA MET A 1 18.60 -2.48 0.82
C MET A 1 17.57 -2.83 1.88
N VAL A 2 16.31 -2.45 1.69
CA VAL A 2 15.21 -2.92 2.55
C VAL A 2 15.19 -4.44 2.40
N GLY A 3 15.51 -5.16 3.48
CA GLY A 3 15.85 -6.58 3.42
C GLY A 3 14.72 -7.41 2.82
N GLY A 4 14.97 -8.00 1.65
CA GLY A 4 14.07 -8.95 0.98
C GLY A 4 13.64 -8.57 -0.44
N LEU A 5 13.86 -7.33 -0.88
CA LEU A 5 13.55 -6.88 -2.24
C LEU A 5 14.84 -6.66 -3.05
N SER A 6 14.88 -7.18 -4.28
CA SER A 6 15.89 -6.77 -5.26
C SER A 6 15.74 -5.29 -5.61
N PRO A 7 16.78 -4.62 -6.15
CA PRO A 7 16.68 -3.23 -6.58
C PRO A 7 15.56 -2.98 -7.61
N VAL A 8 15.30 -3.98 -8.47
CA VAL A 8 14.24 -3.92 -9.48
C VAL A 8 12.87 -3.98 -8.83
N GLU A 9 12.65 -4.96 -7.95
CA GLU A 9 11.38 -5.08 -7.21
C GLU A 9 11.12 -3.86 -6.33
N GLY A 10 12.16 -3.33 -5.66
CA GLY A 10 12.03 -2.11 -4.86
C GLY A 10 11.60 -0.89 -5.70
N ASN A 11 12.12 -0.76 -6.92
CA ASN A 11 11.71 0.31 -7.83
C ASN A 11 10.24 0.15 -8.28
N GLN A 12 9.82 -1.07 -8.60
CA GLN A 12 8.45 -1.38 -8.99
C GLN A 12 7.45 -1.08 -7.85
N VAL A 13 7.81 -1.45 -6.61
CA VAL A 13 7.00 -1.15 -5.43
C VAL A 13 6.89 0.36 -5.21
N ASP A 14 7.99 1.11 -5.32
CA ASP A 14 7.96 2.57 -5.17
C ASP A 14 7.07 3.25 -6.24
N GLN A 15 7.16 2.81 -7.49
CA GLN A 15 6.33 3.31 -8.58
C GLN A 15 4.84 3.04 -8.33
N ALA A 16 4.49 1.80 -7.99
CA ALA A 16 3.10 1.42 -7.72
C ALA A 16 2.54 2.13 -6.48
N LEU A 17 3.36 2.35 -5.44
CA LEU A 17 2.96 3.10 -4.26
C LEU A 17 2.59 4.53 -4.63
N LYS A 18 3.45 5.23 -5.38
CA LYS A 18 3.18 6.59 -5.86
C LYS A 18 1.89 6.66 -6.67
N GLN A 19 1.67 5.69 -7.56
CA GLN A 19 0.44 5.62 -8.36
C GLN A 19 -0.81 5.43 -7.48
N ALA A 20 -0.75 4.54 -6.49
CA ALA A 20 -1.87 4.30 -5.58
C ALA A 20 -2.24 5.55 -4.77
N TYR A 21 -1.25 6.25 -4.21
CA TYR A 21 -1.50 7.51 -3.48
C TYR A 21 -2.01 8.62 -4.40
N ASN A 22 -1.44 8.77 -5.60
CA ASN A 22 -1.94 9.73 -6.58
C ASN A 22 -3.40 9.47 -6.97
N ARG A 23 -3.82 8.20 -7.10
CA ARG A 23 -5.23 7.84 -7.38
C ARG A 23 -6.16 8.09 -6.21
N ALA A 24 -5.69 7.96 -4.98
CA ALA A 24 -6.38 8.45 -3.78
C ALA A 24 -6.40 9.99 -3.69
N GLY A 25 -5.70 10.67 -4.60
CA GLY A 25 -5.56 12.11 -4.67
C GLY A 25 -4.65 12.67 -3.57
N ILE A 26 -3.83 11.84 -2.95
CA ILE A 26 -2.78 12.24 -2.02
C ILE A 26 -1.53 12.52 -2.85
N THR A 27 -1.03 13.74 -2.74
CA THR A 27 0.09 14.27 -3.53
C THR A 27 1.11 14.92 -2.59
N ASP A 28 2.10 15.63 -3.15
CA ASP A 28 3.08 16.38 -2.37
C ASP A 28 2.46 17.56 -1.58
N ASP A 29 1.24 17.98 -1.93
CA ASP A 29 0.51 19.01 -1.17
C ASP A 29 0.05 18.49 0.20
N LEU A 30 0.42 19.21 1.26
CA LEU A 30 0.10 18.86 2.65
C LEU A 30 -1.42 18.80 2.91
N ALA A 31 -2.23 19.63 2.24
CA ALA A 31 -3.68 19.59 2.44
C ALA A 31 -4.29 18.28 1.91
N SER A 32 -3.69 17.69 0.88
CA SER A 32 -4.13 16.40 0.33
C SER A 32 -3.87 15.19 1.25
N GLN A 33 -2.93 15.31 2.20
CA GLN A 33 -2.53 14.22 3.11
C GLN A 33 -3.55 13.91 4.22
N THR A 34 -4.67 14.65 4.25
CA THR A 34 -5.81 14.39 5.14
C THR A 34 -6.78 13.36 4.57
N ARG A 35 -6.63 12.99 3.30
CA ARG A 35 -7.50 12.03 2.60
C ARG A 35 -7.23 10.60 3.09
N PRO A 36 -8.22 9.69 2.97
CA PRO A 36 -8.01 8.29 3.29
C PRO A 36 -6.90 7.70 2.42
N ALA A 37 -5.92 7.07 3.07
CA ALA A 37 -4.84 6.38 2.39
C ALA A 37 -5.39 5.21 1.53
N PRO A 38 -4.75 4.89 0.40
CA PRO A 38 -5.12 3.73 -0.42
C PRO A 38 -4.94 2.42 0.37
N LEU A 39 -5.72 1.40 0.02
CA LEU A 39 -5.60 0.07 0.64
C LEU A 39 -4.47 -0.75 0.00
N LEU A 40 -4.07 -1.84 0.67
CA LEU A 40 -3.14 -2.81 0.08
C LEU A 40 -3.67 -3.42 -1.22
N SER A 41 -5.00 -3.55 -1.34
CA SER A 41 -5.65 -3.95 -2.59
C SER A 41 -5.40 -2.98 -3.74
N ASP A 42 -5.37 -1.68 -3.46
CA ASP A 42 -5.12 -0.65 -4.46
C ASP A 42 -3.66 -0.70 -4.91
N LEU A 43 -2.72 -0.87 -3.96
CA LEU A 43 -1.31 -1.08 -4.27
C LEU A 43 -1.10 -2.32 -5.17
N ALA A 44 -1.75 -3.44 -4.87
CA ALA A 44 -1.64 -4.64 -5.68
C ALA A 44 -2.22 -4.45 -7.09
N ARG A 45 -3.28 -3.64 -7.23
CA ARG A 45 -3.83 -3.30 -8.55
C ARG A 45 -2.82 -2.53 -9.39
N GLU A 46 -2.15 -1.53 -8.80
CA GLU A 46 -1.12 -0.76 -9.50
C GLU A 46 0.12 -1.64 -9.81
N LEU A 47 0.56 -2.47 -8.85
CA LEU A 47 1.66 -3.43 -9.07
C LEU A 47 1.38 -4.41 -10.21
N ALA A 48 0.12 -4.84 -10.38
CA ALA A 48 -0.27 -5.74 -11.46
C ALA A 48 -0.20 -5.12 -12.86
N THR A 49 -0.08 -3.79 -12.97
CA THR A 49 0.15 -3.11 -14.25
C THR A 49 1.61 -3.16 -14.69
N LEU A 50 2.53 -3.41 -13.74
CA LEU A 50 3.97 -3.44 -14.01
C LEU A 50 4.43 -4.85 -14.41
N PRO A 51 5.34 -5.00 -15.38
CA PRO A 51 5.87 -6.30 -15.78
C PRO A 51 6.81 -6.88 -14.71
N GLY A 52 6.77 -8.19 -14.49
CA GLY A 52 7.68 -8.89 -13.57
C GLY A 52 7.32 -8.81 -12.09
N THR A 53 6.12 -8.36 -11.73
CA THR A 53 5.67 -8.22 -10.33
C THR A 53 4.89 -9.43 -9.80
N GLN A 54 4.83 -10.54 -10.54
CA GLN A 54 4.01 -11.71 -10.20
C GLN A 54 4.35 -12.27 -8.81
N GLU A 55 5.63 -12.40 -8.48
CA GLU A 55 6.07 -12.90 -7.16
C GLU A 55 5.68 -11.95 -6.02
N LEU A 56 5.72 -10.64 -6.26
CA LEU A 56 5.31 -9.62 -5.29
C LEU A 56 3.80 -9.69 -5.03
N LEU A 57 3.00 -9.88 -6.08
CA LEU A 57 1.55 -10.03 -5.97
C LEU A 57 1.16 -11.29 -5.19
N VAL A 58 1.88 -12.39 -5.39
CA VAL A 58 1.67 -13.63 -4.61
C VAL A 58 1.99 -13.39 -3.13
N LYS A 59 3.08 -12.68 -2.81
CA LYS A 59 3.41 -12.32 -1.42
C LYS A 59 2.32 -11.41 -0.81
N LEU A 60 1.78 -10.48 -1.58
CA LEU A 60 0.73 -9.55 -1.16
C LEU A 60 -0.64 -10.20 -0.94
N GLN A 61 -0.94 -11.30 -1.64
CA GLN A 61 -2.25 -11.97 -1.56
C GLN A 61 -2.65 -12.34 -0.13
N THR A 62 -1.70 -12.82 0.68
CA THR A 62 -1.92 -13.19 2.09
C THR A 62 -2.44 -12.02 2.94
N TYR A 63 -2.09 -10.79 2.57
CA TYR A 63 -2.50 -9.56 3.26
C TYR A 63 -3.76 -8.92 2.66
N ILE A 64 -4.18 -9.33 1.46
CA ILE A 64 -5.34 -8.77 0.75
C ILE A 64 -6.58 -9.64 0.90
N ASN A 65 -6.43 -10.96 0.69
CA ASN A 65 -7.51 -11.95 0.75
C ASN A 65 -7.21 -13.12 1.68
N GLY A 66 -6.01 -13.17 2.28
CA GLY A 66 -5.63 -14.23 3.22
C GLY A 66 -5.97 -13.90 4.67
N THR A 67 -5.34 -14.64 5.58
CA THR A 67 -5.59 -14.55 7.04
C THR A 67 -5.40 -13.15 7.61
N PHE A 68 -4.54 -12.32 7.00
CA PHE A 68 -4.26 -10.96 7.48
C PHE A 68 -5.10 -9.88 6.80
N ALA A 69 -5.97 -10.24 5.85
CA ALA A 69 -6.82 -9.29 5.11
C ALA A 69 -7.68 -8.44 6.03
N GLY A 70 -8.33 -9.07 7.01
CA GLY A 70 -9.18 -8.37 7.98
C GLY A 70 -8.43 -7.38 8.87
N LEU A 71 -7.10 -7.48 8.95
CA LEU A 71 -6.26 -6.56 9.73
C LEU A 71 -5.64 -5.47 8.87
N LEU A 72 -5.10 -5.81 7.69
CA LEU A 72 -4.22 -4.91 6.92
C LEU A 72 -4.85 -4.34 5.65
N ASN A 73 -6.01 -4.86 5.22
CA ASN A 73 -6.68 -4.43 3.99
C ASN A 73 -7.94 -3.62 4.26
N HIS A 74 -7.91 -2.78 5.31
CA HIS A 74 -8.99 -1.88 5.70
C HIS A 74 -8.43 -0.51 6.09
N PRO A 75 -9.26 0.55 6.05
CA PRO A 75 -8.87 1.86 6.54
C PRO A 75 -8.47 1.81 8.01
N THR A 76 -7.46 2.60 8.39
CA THR A 76 -7.09 2.79 9.79
C THR A 76 -8.29 3.28 10.59
N ASN A 77 -8.60 2.58 11.68
CA ASN A 77 -9.75 2.85 12.53
C ASN A 77 -9.36 3.22 13.98
N ILE A 78 -8.06 3.42 14.23
CA ILE A 78 -7.53 3.80 15.55
C ILE A 78 -7.27 5.31 15.56
N ASP A 79 -7.91 6.01 16.49
CA ASP A 79 -7.64 7.41 16.82
C ASP A 79 -6.64 7.46 17.98
N LEU A 80 -5.42 7.93 17.72
CA LEU A 80 -4.34 8.05 18.71
C LEU A 80 -4.47 9.31 19.61
N GLY A 81 -5.40 10.20 19.31
CA GLY A 81 -5.70 11.41 20.10
C GLY A 81 -6.66 11.15 21.26
N GLN A 82 -7.39 10.03 21.23
CA GLN A 82 -8.13 9.53 22.38
C GLN A 82 -7.13 8.90 23.35
N GLY A 83 -6.59 9.70 24.27
CA GLY A 83 -5.65 9.21 25.29
C GLY A 83 -6.20 8.00 26.03
N PHE A 84 -5.31 7.08 26.42
CA PHE A 84 -5.67 5.97 27.31
C PHE A 84 -6.23 6.58 28.60
N ILE A 85 -7.51 6.29 28.90
CA ILE A 85 -8.11 6.56 30.21
C ILE A 85 -7.49 5.66 31.28
#